data_AF-A0A1F8DZA6-F1
#
_entry.id   AF-A0A1F8DZA6-F1
#
_cell.length_a   1.000
_cell.length_b   1.000
_cell.length_c   1.000
_cell.angle_alpha   90.00
_cell.angle_beta   90.00
_cell.angle_gamma   90.00
#
_symmetry.space_group_name_H-M   'P 1'
#
loop_
_entity.id
_entity.type
_entity.pdbx_description
1 polymer ?
#
loop_
_entity_poly.entity_id
_entity_poly.type
_entity_poly.pdbx_seq_one_letter_code
_entity_poly.pdbx_strand_id
1 'polypeptide(L)'
;MLTQESNLGKNVGQCYLTNNATGVGVGKNTGTVFSKVMNPTRDVPPFIELGLQLGFDPHRQVVSCPIVSAGGWGGAMGPSQFIPSTWAMYASRVASARGVSIANPWDPRDAIMAMSIYLGGLGAGAGGYSAESTAAAKYYAGGTWATAGRTYARSVMALAESIQGNIDFLSNN
;
A
#
# COMPACT_ATOMS: atom_id res chain seq x y z
N MET A 1 -7.61 -0.46 -7.17
CA MET A 1 -6.50 0.04 -6.31
C MET A 1 -5.27 -0.84 -6.39
N LEU A 2 -5.28 -2.08 -5.88
CA LEU A 2 -4.08 -2.95 -5.80
C LEU A 2 -3.32 -3.16 -7.12
N THR A 3 -4.02 -3.19 -8.26
CA THR A 3 -3.38 -3.25 -9.59
C THR A 3 -2.53 -1.99 -9.86
N GLN A 4 -3.00 -0.82 -9.45
CA GLN A 4 -2.27 0.44 -9.62
C GLN A 4 -1.10 0.56 -8.63
N GLU A 5 -1.26 0.02 -7.42
CA GLU A 5 -0.25 0.11 -6.38
C GLU A 5 0.95 -0.81 -6.64
N SER A 6 0.70 -2.07 -7.00
CA SER A 6 1.76 -3.08 -7.09
C SER A 6 1.59 -4.04 -8.25
N ASN A 7 0.68 -3.76 -9.19
CA ASN A 7 0.24 -4.71 -10.20
C ASN A 7 -0.18 -6.05 -9.56
N LEU A 8 -1.09 -5.97 -8.58
CA LEU A 8 -1.60 -7.11 -7.80
C LEU A 8 -0.50 -7.87 -7.03
N GLY A 9 0.47 -7.14 -6.49
CA GLY A 9 1.57 -7.73 -5.72
C GLY A 9 2.73 -8.25 -6.57
N LYS A 10 2.74 -8.05 -7.89
CA LYS A 10 3.89 -8.38 -8.75
C LYS A 10 5.11 -7.52 -8.41
N ASN A 11 4.89 -6.27 -7.98
CA ASN A 11 5.91 -5.29 -7.67
C ASN A 11 5.72 -4.74 -6.25
N VAL A 12 6.25 -5.43 -5.24
CA VAL A 12 6.11 -5.08 -3.80
C VAL A 12 7.33 -4.37 -3.21
N GLY A 13 8.17 -3.80 -4.07
CA GLY A 13 9.41 -3.13 -3.67
C GLY A 13 10.67 -3.72 -4.32
N GLN A 14 11.70 -2.89 -4.38
CA GLN A 14 12.99 -3.21 -5.00
C GLN A 14 14.16 -2.61 -4.20
N CYS A 15 13.92 -2.07 -3.01
CA CYS A 15 14.93 -1.47 -2.16
C CYS A 15 14.97 -2.11 -0.78
N TYR A 16 16.15 -2.07 -0.16
CA TYR A 16 16.40 -2.44 1.23
C TYR A 16 16.79 -1.19 2.02
N LEU A 17 16.29 -1.07 3.25
CA LEU A 17 16.78 -0.10 4.22
C LEU A 17 18.14 -0.58 4.75
N THR A 18 19.17 0.27 4.72
CA THR A 18 20.52 -0.10 5.23
C THR A 18 20.97 0.74 6.41
N ASN A 19 20.31 1.87 6.69
CA ASN A 19 20.66 2.73 7.83
C ASN A 19 19.41 3.28 8.52
N ASN A 20 19.22 2.89 9.78
CA ASN A 20 18.06 3.30 10.57
C ASN A 20 18.05 4.80 10.93
N ALA A 21 19.23 5.38 11.17
CA ALA A 21 19.34 6.77 11.58
C ALA A 21 19.07 7.74 10.44
N THR A 22 19.45 7.39 9.20
CA THR A 22 19.36 8.29 8.06
C THR A 22 18.26 7.92 7.07
N GLY A 23 17.76 6.67 7.10
CA GLY A 23 16.79 6.21 6.13
C GLY A 23 17.39 5.83 4.77
N VAL A 24 18.71 5.81 4.67
CA VAL A 24 19.46 5.41 3.48
C VAL A 24 19.25 3.92 3.22
N GLY A 25 19.22 3.55 1.95
CA GLY A 25 19.11 2.17 1.53
C GLY A 25 19.71 1.93 0.15
N VAL A 26 19.53 0.71 -0.35
CA VAL A 26 20.09 0.27 -1.64
C VAL A 26 19.07 -0.46 -2.48
N GLY A 27 19.20 -0.36 -3.80
CA GLY A 27 18.47 -1.21 -4.74
C GLY A 27 18.87 -2.67 -4.56
N LYS A 28 17.88 -3.56 -4.37
CA LYS A 28 18.06 -4.99 -4.08
C LYS A 28 18.98 -5.69 -5.08
N ASN A 29 18.81 -5.41 -6.37
CA ASN A 29 19.55 -6.09 -7.44
C ASN A 29 20.72 -5.26 -7.99
N THR A 30 20.72 -3.94 -7.76
CA THR A 30 21.68 -3.02 -8.40
C THR A 30 22.75 -2.50 -7.43
N GLY A 31 22.49 -2.56 -6.11
CA GLY A 31 23.33 -1.90 -5.10
C GLY A 31 23.30 -0.37 -5.17
N THR A 32 22.47 0.23 -6.03
CA THR A 32 22.34 1.68 -6.18
C THR A 32 21.93 2.28 -4.85
N VAL A 33 22.71 3.24 -4.34
CA VAL A 33 22.41 3.92 -3.08
C VAL A 33 21.31 4.95 -3.28
N PHE A 34 20.32 4.92 -2.39
CA PHE A 34 19.24 5.88 -2.34
C PHE A 34 19.22 6.54 -0.96
N SER A 35 19.26 7.88 -0.94
CA SER A 35 19.26 8.66 0.30
C SER A 35 17.92 8.69 1.03
N LYS A 36 16.84 8.30 0.35
CA LYS A 36 15.46 8.43 0.83
C LYS A 36 14.65 7.14 0.76
N VAL A 37 15.25 5.99 1.08
CA VAL A 37 14.51 4.71 1.06
C VAL A 37 13.39 4.70 2.08
N MET A 38 13.60 5.22 3.29
CA MET A 38 12.57 5.26 4.31
C MET A 38 12.75 6.49 5.19
N ASN A 39 11.68 7.18 5.56
CA ASN A 39 11.83 8.37 6.40
C ASN A 39 12.35 7.96 7.80
N PRO A 40 13.50 8.50 8.26
CA PRO A 40 14.17 8.01 9.48
C PRO A 40 13.37 8.27 10.76
N THR A 41 12.54 9.31 10.81
CA THR A 41 11.77 9.65 12.02
C THR A 41 10.34 9.15 11.96
N ARG A 42 9.73 9.15 10.77
CA ARG A 42 8.33 8.75 10.57
C ARG A 42 8.15 7.25 10.39
N ASP A 43 9.00 6.61 9.60
CA ASP A 43 8.73 5.26 9.05
C ASP A 43 9.70 4.19 9.52
N VAL A 44 10.97 4.54 9.75
CA VAL A 44 11.95 3.55 10.23
C VAL A 44 11.52 2.92 11.57
N PRO A 45 11.15 3.68 12.62
CA PRO A 45 10.77 3.06 13.89
C PRO A 45 9.63 2.04 13.78
N PRO A 46 8.46 2.34 13.16
CA PRO A 46 7.40 1.34 13.01
C PRO A 46 7.78 0.19 12.08
N PHE A 47 8.71 0.38 11.13
CA PHE A 47 9.18 -0.71 10.27
C PHE A 47 10.06 -1.71 11.02
N ILE A 48 10.97 -1.22 11.86
CA ILE A 48 11.82 -2.09 12.70
C ILE A 48 10.94 -2.86 13.70
N GLU A 49 10.01 -2.18 14.37
CA GLU A 49 9.03 -2.78 15.28
C GLU A 49 8.24 -3.90 14.60
N LEU A 50 7.75 -3.66 13.38
CA LEU A 50 7.02 -4.65 12.59
C LEU A 50 7.87 -5.88 12.26
N GLY A 51 9.15 -5.70 11.93
CA GLY A 51 10.07 -6.80 11.68
C GLY A 51 10.29 -7.67 12.91
N LEU A 52 10.42 -7.07 14.09
CA LEU A 52 10.50 -7.80 15.36
C LEU A 52 9.21 -8.60 15.62
N GLN A 53 8.05 -7.98 15.40
CA GLN A 53 6.74 -8.61 15.59
C GLN A 53 6.51 -9.80 14.65
N LEU A 54 6.90 -9.68 13.38
CA LEU A 54 6.72 -10.71 12.36
C LEU A 54 7.90 -11.70 12.26
N GLY A 55 8.99 -11.47 13.00
CA GLY A 55 10.15 -12.36 13.05
C GLY A 55 11.04 -12.32 11.80
N PHE A 56 11.15 -11.18 11.11
CA PHE A 56 12.05 -10.99 9.97
C PHE A 56 13.11 -9.91 10.21
N ASP A 57 14.20 -9.96 9.45
CA ASP A 57 15.22 -8.91 9.44
C ASP A 57 14.77 -7.72 8.56
N PRO A 58 14.52 -6.52 9.14
CA PRO A 58 14.06 -5.35 8.40
C PRO A 58 15.02 -4.93 7.28
N HIS A 59 16.32 -5.20 7.42
CA HIS A 59 17.34 -4.84 6.45
C HIS A 59 17.37 -5.76 5.22
N ARG A 60 16.62 -6.87 5.27
CA ARG A 60 16.49 -7.84 4.17
C ARG A 60 15.08 -7.93 3.62
N GLN A 61 14.15 -7.15 4.16
CA GLN A 61 12.78 -7.08 3.69
C GLN A 61 12.63 -5.99 2.62
N VAL A 62 11.99 -6.35 1.50
CA VAL A 62 11.83 -5.43 0.36
C VAL A 62 10.76 -4.39 0.65
N VAL A 63 11.08 -3.15 0.25
CA VAL A 63 10.18 -2.00 0.24
C VAL A 63 10.32 -1.21 -1.06
N SER A 64 9.40 -0.30 -1.33
CA SER A 64 9.49 0.57 -2.50
C SER A 64 10.74 1.43 -2.47
N CYS A 65 11.35 1.62 -3.65
CA CYS A 65 12.39 2.61 -3.84
C CYS A 65 11.78 4.02 -3.92
N PRO A 66 12.52 5.08 -3.55
CA PRO A 66 12.03 6.44 -3.74
C PRO A 66 11.89 6.78 -5.22
N ILE A 67 10.82 7.48 -5.57
CA ILE A 67 10.64 8.06 -6.90
C ILE A 67 11.39 9.39 -6.91
N VAL A 68 12.60 9.39 -7.47
CA VAL A 68 13.52 10.55 -7.46
C VAL A 68 12.86 11.81 -8.03
N SER A 69 12.11 11.68 -9.12
CA SER A 69 11.40 12.80 -9.77
C SER A 69 10.26 13.40 -8.92
N ALA A 70 9.68 12.63 -8.00
CA ALA A 70 8.64 13.09 -7.10
C ALA A 70 9.21 13.72 -5.81
N GLY A 71 10.51 13.57 -5.55
CA GLY A 71 11.20 14.12 -4.37
C GLY A 71 10.83 13.46 -3.03
N GLY A 72 9.92 12.48 -3.05
CA GLY A 72 9.38 11.78 -1.88
C GLY A 72 10.29 10.68 -1.33
N TRP A 73 9.83 10.08 -0.23
CA TRP A 73 10.44 8.90 0.38
C TRP A 73 9.88 7.62 -0.26
N GLY A 74 10.69 6.56 -0.29
CA GLY A 74 10.23 5.21 -0.58
C GLY A 74 9.59 4.56 0.65
N GLY A 75 9.80 3.25 0.80
CA GLY A 75 9.51 2.54 2.04
C GLY A 75 8.11 1.93 2.09
N ALA A 76 7.31 2.09 1.03
CA ALA A 76 6.01 1.45 0.93
C ALA A 76 6.17 -0.08 0.91
N MET A 77 5.28 -0.77 1.63
CA MET A 77 5.38 -2.19 1.91
C MET A 77 4.28 -2.98 1.20
N GLY A 78 4.67 -4.12 0.63
CA GLY A 78 3.72 -5.13 0.18
C GLY A 78 2.76 -4.68 -0.92
N PRO A 79 1.71 -5.49 -1.21
CA PRO A 79 0.81 -5.22 -2.32
C PRO A 79 0.01 -3.91 -2.21
N SER A 80 -0.33 -3.48 -0.99
CA SER A 80 -1.09 -2.25 -0.74
C SER A 80 -0.24 -0.98 -0.74
N GLN A 81 1.09 -1.11 -0.77
CA GLN A 81 2.03 0.01 -0.80
C GLN A 81 1.83 1.03 0.34
N PHE A 82 1.41 0.57 1.52
CA PHE A 82 1.35 1.44 2.69
C PHE A 82 2.76 1.67 3.24
N ILE A 83 3.09 2.92 3.54
CA ILE A 83 4.29 3.24 4.32
C ILE A 83 4.13 2.72 5.77
N PRO A 84 5.24 2.43 6.49
CA PRO A 84 5.20 1.85 7.82
C PRO A 84 4.31 2.58 8.83
N SER A 85 4.35 3.91 8.85
CA SER A 85 3.52 4.70 9.77
C SER A 85 2.02 4.54 9.47
N THR A 86 1.63 4.52 8.20
CA THR A 86 0.24 4.26 7.79
C THR A 86 -0.17 2.85 8.15
N TRP A 87 0.67 1.84 7.85
CA TRP A 87 0.38 0.45 8.22
C TRP A 87 0.11 0.31 9.72
N ALA A 88 0.95 0.91 10.56
CA ALA A 88 0.80 0.87 12.03
C ALA A 88 -0.57 1.37 12.51
N MET A 89 -1.18 2.36 11.82
CA MET A 89 -2.51 2.87 12.15
C MET A 89 -3.64 1.87 11.84
N TYR A 90 -3.43 0.95 10.89
CA TYR A 90 -4.44 -0.01 10.44
C TYR A 90 -4.18 -1.45 10.91
N ALA A 91 -2.95 -1.78 11.31
CA ALA A 91 -2.51 -3.14 11.58
C ALA A 91 -3.42 -3.89 12.57
N SER A 92 -3.85 -3.24 13.67
CA SER A 92 -4.75 -3.86 14.66
C SER A 92 -6.14 -4.15 14.11
N ARG A 93 -6.68 -3.26 13.28
CA ARG A 93 -7.99 -3.44 12.62
C ARG A 93 -7.93 -4.55 11.58
N VAL A 94 -6.82 -4.64 10.85
CA VAL A 94 -6.57 -5.71 9.88
C VAL A 94 -6.45 -7.05 10.61
N ALA A 95 -5.64 -7.13 11.66
CA ALA A 95 -5.43 -8.35 12.45
C ALA A 95 -6.77 -8.89 13.00
N SER A 96 -7.57 -8.00 13.59
CA SER A 96 -8.92 -8.32 14.09
C SER A 96 -9.85 -8.84 12.97
N ALA A 97 -9.93 -8.13 11.84
CA ALA A 97 -10.79 -8.53 10.73
C ALA A 97 -10.34 -9.83 10.03
N ARG A 98 -9.06 -10.19 10.16
CA ARG A 98 -8.45 -11.40 9.58
C ARG A 98 -8.40 -12.57 10.55
N GLY A 99 -8.65 -12.35 11.85
CA GLY A 99 -8.52 -13.36 12.88
C GLY A 99 -7.07 -13.82 13.10
N VAL A 100 -6.10 -12.93 12.89
CA VAL A 100 -4.66 -13.20 13.09
C VAL A 100 -4.11 -12.36 14.24
N SER A 101 -3.01 -12.79 14.84
CA SER A 101 -2.37 -12.05 15.95
C SER A 101 -1.66 -10.78 15.48
N ILE A 102 -0.97 -10.85 14.33
CA ILE A 102 -0.17 -9.76 13.77
C ILE A 102 -0.44 -9.71 12.28
N ALA A 103 -0.91 -8.56 11.78
CA ALA A 103 -1.15 -8.37 10.35
C ALA A 103 0.17 -8.20 9.59
N ASN A 104 0.28 -8.84 8.42
CA ASN A 104 1.47 -8.81 7.59
C ASN A 104 1.23 -8.01 6.29
N PRO A 105 1.91 -6.87 6.03
CA PRO A 105 1.67 -6.08 4.83
C PRO A 105 2.07 -6.80 3.54
N TRP A 106 2.93 -7.82 3.60
CA TRP A 106 3.29 -8.65 2.45
C TRP A 106 2.37 -9.88 2.28
N ASP A 107 1.47 -10.17 3.22
CA ASP A 107 0.40 -11.14 3.00
C ASP A 107 -0.70 -10.51 2.13
N PRO A 108 -1.07 -11.11 0.98
CA PRO A 108 -2.06 -10.52 0.09
C PRO A 108 -3.44 -10.31 0.73
N ARG A 109 -3.88 -11.20 1.63
CA ARG A 109 -5.20 -11.11 2.26
C ARG A 109 -5.24 -9.96 3.26
N ASP A 110 -4.17 -9.77 4.02
CA ASP A 110 -4.02 -8.66 4.96
C ASP A 110 -3.86 -7.32 4.21
N ALA A 111 -3.13 -7.29 3.11
CA ALA A 111 -3.01 -6.12 2.24
C ALA A 111 -4.35 -5.70 1.62
N ILE A 112 -5.14 -6.67 1.12
CA ILE A 112 -6.51 -6.43 0.63
C ILE A 112 -7.40 -5.91 1.75
N MET A 113 -7.34 -6.52 2.94
CA MET A 113 -8.13 -6.08 4.09
C MET A 113 -7.76 -4.66 4.54
N ALA A 114 -6.46 -4.34 4.59
CA ALA A 114 -5.99 -2.98 4.91
C ALA A 114 -6.54 -1.96 3.92
N MET A 115 -6.50 -2.27 2.62
CA MET A 115 -7.06 -1.40 1.58
C MET A 115 -8.57 -1.24 1.72
N SER A 116 -9.30 -2.32 2.01
CA SER A 116 -10.75 -2.29 2.26
C SER A 116 -11.11 -1.39 3.45
N ILE A 117 -10.42 -1.56 4.57
CA ILE A 117 -10.61 -0.75 5.78
C ILE A 117 -10.31 0.72 5.51
N TYR A 118 -9.23 1.01 4.78
CA TYR A 118 -8.85 2.38 4.40
C TYR A 118 -9.93 3.05 3.55
N LEU A 119 -10.36 2.39 2.47
CA LEU A 119 -11.41 2.89 1.57
C LEU A 119 -12.76 3.05 2.28
N GLY A 120 -13.09 2.13 3.19
CA GLY A 120 -14.26 2.26 4.05
C GLY A 120 -14.25 3.57 4.85
N GLY A 121 -13.10 3.93 5.42
CA GLY A 121 -12.91 5.22 6.11
C GLY A 121 -13.05 6.45 5.20
N LEU A 122 -12.86 6.30 3.89
CA LEU A 122 -13.05 7.38 2.90
C LEU A 122 -14.51 7.52 2.41
N GLY A 123 -15.39 6.62 2.86
CA GLY A 123 -16.81 6.60 2.54
C GLY A 123 -17.23 5.51 1.56
N ALA A 124 -16.34 4.60 1.15
CA ALA A 124 -16.70 3.52 0.23
C ALA A 124 -17.78 2.59 0.79
N GLY A 125 -17.90 2.50 2.12
CA GLY A 125 -18.89 1.65 2.79
C GLY A 125 -20.35 2.04 2.55
N ALA A 126 -20.63 3.24 2.01
CA ALA A 126 -21.97 3.61 1.57
C ALA A 126 -22.43 2.80 0.34
N GLY A 127 -21.49 2.19 -0.38
CA GLY A 127 -21.75 1.33 -1.52
C GLY A 127 -22.13 2.09 -2.80
N GLY A 128 -22.04 1.37 -3.91
CA GLY A 128 -22.41 1.88 -5.22
C GLY A 128 -21.33 2.77 -5.86
N TYR A 129 -21.46 2.95 -7.17
CA TYR A 129 -20.45 3.58 -8.02
C TYR A 129 -19.98 4.95 -7.50
N SER A 130 -20.90 5.81 -7.05
CA SER A 130 -20.57 7.17 -6.60
C SER A 130 -19.70 7.19 -5.33
N ALA A 131 -20.05 6.37 -4.34
CA ALA A 131 -19.30 6.28 -3.09
C ALA A 131 -17.91 5.70 -3.31
N GLU A 132 -17.83 4.62 -4.10
CA GLU A 132 -16.56 3.95 -4.43
C GLU A 132 -15.64 4.85 -5.28
N SER A 133 -16.19 5.53 -6.30
CA SER A 133 -15.46 6.49 -7.13
C SER A 133 -14.95 7.68 -6.32
N THR A 134 -15.78 8.21 -5.41
CA THR A 134 -15.38 9.29 -4.50
C THR A 134 -14.27 8.84 -3.55
N ALA A 135 -14.39 7.66 -2.94
CA ALA A 135 -13.35 7.09 -2.10
C ALA A 135 -12.05 6.88 -2.87
N ALA A 136 -12.13 6.45 -4.14
CA ALA A 136 -10.97 6.29 -4.99
C ALA A 136 -10.30 7.62 -5.35
N ALA A 137 -11.09 8.66 -5.59
CA ALA A 137 -10.56 10.01 -5.84
C ALA A 137 -9.86 10.57 -4.58
N LYS A 138 -10.46 10.37 -3.39
CA LYS A 138 -9.88 10.76 -2.10
C LYS A 138 -8.61 10.00 -1.77
N TYR A 139 -8.56 8.71 -2.11
CA TYR A 139 -7.35 7.91 -1.95
C TYR A 139 -6.16 8.56 -2.68
N TYR A 140 -6.36 8.99 -3.92
CA TYR A 140 -5.29 9.53 -4.75
C TYR A 140 -4.94 10.99 -4.46
N ALA A 141 -5.93 11.85 -4.28
CA ALA A 141 -5.75 13.31 -4.22
C ALA A 141 -6.13 13.94 -2.87
N GLY A 142 -6.51 13.15 -1.86
CA GLY A 142 -6.86 13.67 -0.55
C GLY A 142 -7.94 14.75 -0.62
N GLY A 143 -7.69 15.92 -0.03
CA GLY A 143 -8.63 17.04 -0.01
C GLY A 143 -8.97 17.63 -1.39
N THR A 144 -8.12 17.46 -2.39
CA THR A 144 -8.33 17.98 -3.76
C THR A 144 -8.99 16.96 -4.70
N TRP A 145 -9.56 15.89 -4.14
CA TRP A 145 -10.15 14.78 -4.89
C TRP A 145 -11.17 15.20 -5.96
N ALA A 146 -11.95 16.25 -5.67
CA ALA A 146 -12.99 16.74 -6.56
C ALA A 146 -12.43 17.27 -7.90
N THR A 147 -11.15 17.66 -7.94
CA THR A 147 -10.48 18.21 -9.13
C THR A 147 -9.36 17.29 -9.62
N ALA A 148 -8.43 16.90 -8.76
CA ALA A 148 -7.24 16.12 -9.13
C ALA A 148 -7.45 14.59 -9.08
N GLY A 149 -8.46 14.11 -8.34
CA GLY A 149 -8.70 12.67 -8.13
C GLY A 149 -9.56 11.99 -9.19
N ARG A 150 -10.25 12.75 -10.04
CA ARG A 150 -11.30 12.21 -10.93
C ARG A 150 -10.77 11.25 -11.99
N THR A 151 -9.64 11.56 -12.62
CA THR A 151 -9.05 10.71 -13.67
C THR A 151 -8.60 9.37 -13.11
N TYR A 152 -7.93 9.40 -11.95
CA TYR A 152 -7.53 8.18 -11.23
C TYR A 152 -8.75 7.37 -10.80
N ALA A 153 -9.77 8.00 -10.21
CA ALA A 153 -11.00 7.30 -9.84
C ALA A 153 -11.66 6.62 -11.04
N ARG A 154 -11.74 7.29 -12.19
CA ARG A 154 -12.32 6.70 -13.41
C ARG A 154 -11.56 5.46 -13.87
N SER A 155 -10.23 5.47 -13.84
CA SER A 155 -9.45 4.29 -14.24
C SER A 155 -9.63 3.13 -13.24
N VAL A 156 -9.72 3.43 -11.95
CA VAL A 156 -10.02 2.42 -10.91
C VAL A 156 -11.39 1.79 -11.10
N MET A 157 -12.43 2.60 -11.35
CA MET A 157 -13.80 2.09 -11.53
C MET A 157 -13.92 1.27 -12.82
N ALA A 158 -13.31 1.72 -13.92
CA ALA A 158 -13.32 0.95 -15.18
C ALA A 158 -12.66 -0.43 -15.02
N LEU A 159 -11.57 -0.51 -14.24
CA LEU A 159 -10.94 -1.78 -13.92
C LEU A 159 -11.83 -2.66 -13.01
N ALA A 160 -12.51 -2.07 -12.03
CA ALA A 160 -13.43 -2.79 -11.16
C ALA A 160 -14.60 -3.39 -11.95
N GLU A 161 -15.21 -2.62 -12.85
CA GLU A 161 -16.28 -3.08 -13.76
C GLU A 161 -15.79 -4.22 -14.67
N SER A 162 -14.57 -4.11 -15.22
CA SER A 162 -14.00 -5.17 -16.05
C SER A 162 -13.78 -6.47 -15.28
N ILE A 163 -13.29 -6.38 -14.03
CA ILE A 163 -13.12 -7.56 -13.16
C ILE A 163 -14.48 -8.16 -12.81
N GLN A 164 -15.48 -7.33 -12.48
CA GLN A 164 -16.82 -7.82 -12.17
C GLN A 164 -17.44 -8.55 -13.37
N GLY A 165 -17.33 -7.98 -14.58
CA GLY A 165 -17.82 -8.66 -15.79
C GLY A 165 -17.16 -10.02 -16.03
N ASN A 166 -15.87 -10.16 -15.72
CA ASN A 166 -15.18 -11.46 -15.79
C ASN A 166 -15.68 -12.43 -14.71
N ILE A 167 -15.90 -11.97 -13.47
CA ILE A 167 -16.45 -12.80 -12.39
C ILE A 167 -17.85 -13.29 -12.77
N ASP A 168 -18.70 -12.41 -13.30
CA ASP A 168 -20.06 -12.75 -13.70
C ASP A 168 -20.05 -13.76 -14.85
N PHE A 169 -19.15 -13.60 -15.83
CA PHE A 169 -18.98 -14.57 -16.90
C PHE A 169 -18.54 -15.94 -16.38
N LEU A 170 -17.59 -15.98 -15.43
CA LEU A 170 -17.08 -17.23 -14.85
C LEU A 170 -18.08 -17.90 -13.90
N SER A 171 -18.95 -17.13 -13.24
CA SER A 171 -19.95 -17.67 -12.30
C SER A 171 -21.19 -18.24 -12.99
N ASN A 172 -21.38 -17.89 -14.27
CA ASN A 172 -22.49 -18.36 -15.10
C ASN A 172 -22.11 -19.51 -16.06
N ASN A 173 -20.91 -20.08 -15.91
CA ASN A 173 -20.45 -21.29 -16.59
C ASN A 173 -20.14 -22.39 -15.55
#